data_AF-A0A212PKQ8-F1
#
_entry.id   AF-A0A212PKQ8-F1
#
_cell.length_a   1.000
_cell.length_b   1.000
_cell.length_c   1.000
_cell.angle_alpha   90.00
_cell.angle_beta   90.00
_cell.angle_gamma   90.00
#
_symmetry.space_group_name_H-M   'P 1'
#
loop_
_entity.id
_entity.type
_entity.pdbx_description
1 polymer ?
#
loop_
_entity_poly.entity_id
_entity_poly.type
_entity_poly.pdbx_seq_one_letter_code
_entity_poly.pdbx_strand_id
1 'polypeptide(L)'
;MRALVIEPFPTARGIIPAGRIIEIPPALLEKLQGKVTPLSQPEAWLTKTGELHTRGVVPDLVASIVGLTFDNLPLQRELLTRHCEAYDRHHIEHLWAQWAERAAIMECDGGLSRHEAEYRAAERLHLLAFLEDRAAARSGNRGG
;
A
#
# COMPACT_ATOMS: atom_id res chain seq x y z
N MET A 1 18.09 6.41 -4.51
CA MET A 1 17.04 7.16 -5.25
C MET A 1 17.18 6.82 -6.72
N ARG A 2 16.07 6.62 -7.44
CA ARG A 2 16.11 6.32 -8.87
C ARG A 2 16.06 7.63 -9.67
N ALA A 3 16.75 7.67 -10.80
CA ALA A 3 16.71 8.79 -11.73
C ALA A 3 16.74 8.30 -13.18
N LEU A 4 16.04 9.02 -14.04
CA LEU A 4 16.09 8.83 -15.48
C LEU A 4 17.28 9.62 -16.03
N VAL A 5 18.15 8.97 -16.78
CA VAL A 5 19.22 9.64 -17.52
C VAL A 5 18.60 10.35 -18.72
N ILE A 6 18.70 11.68 -18.74
CA ILE A 6 18.17 12.53 -19.82
C ILE A 6 19.26 12.90 -20.83
N GLU A 7 20.53 12.92 -20.39
CA GLU A 7 21.69 13.13 -21.27
C GLU A 7 22.76 12.06 -20.95
N PRO A 8 23.38 11.41 -21.96
CA PRO A 8 24.43 10.44 -21.72
C PRO A 8 25.60 11.05 -20.95
N PHE A 9 26.18 10.31 -20.01
CA PHE A 9 27.35 10.80 -19.27
C PHE A 9 28.36 9.69 -18.94
N PRO A 10 29.66 10.02 -18.88
CA PRO A 10 30.71 9.06 -18.59
C PRO A 10 30.78 8.71 -17.10
N THR A 11 31.12 7.46 -16.80
CA THR A 11 31.42 6.94 -15.47
C THR A 11 32.69 6.09 -15.51
N ALA A 12 33.21 5.71 -14.35
CA ALA A 12 34.36 4.79 -14.25
C ALA A 12 34.12 3.43 -14.92
N ARG A 13 32.86 3.05 -15.20
CA ARG A 13 32.47 1.79 -15.85
C ARG A 13 32.06 1.96 -17.31
N GLY A 14 32.21 3.17 -17.88
CA GLY A 14 31.78 3.50 -19.24
C GLY A 14 30.67 4.55 -19.29
N ILE A 15 30.10 4.76 -20.48
CA ILE A 15 29.05 5.76 -20.72
C ILE A 15 27.68 5.18 -20.36
N ILE A 16 26.91 5.90 -19.56
CA ILE A 16 25.51 5.58 -19.30
C ILE A 16 24.66 6.30 -20.37
N PRO A 17 23.89 5.60 -21.21
CA PRO A 17 23.06 6.21 -22.24
C PRO A 17 21.81 6.87 -21.66
N ALA A 18 21.26 7.84 -22.40
CA ALA A 18 19.95 8.42 -22.10
C ALA A 18 18.83 7.36 -22.16
N GLY A 19 17.75 7.59 -21.42
CA GLY A 19 16.63 6.67 -21.29
C GLY A 19 16.82 5.56 -20.26
N ARG A 20 18.02 5.39 -19.69
CA ARG A 20 18.28 4.44 -18.60
C ARG A 20 17.75 4.97 -17.27
N ILE A 21 17.17 4.08 -16.47
CA ILE A 21 16.92 4.34 -15.05
C ILE A 21 18.11 3.82 -14.26
N ILE A 22 18.70 4.68 -13.44
CA ILE A 22 19.84 4.37 -12.58
C ILE A 22 19.53 4.71 -11.13
N GLU A 23 20.19 4.01 -10.21
CA GLU A 23 20.22 4.42 -8.81
C GLU A 23 21.37 5.38 -8.58
N ILE A 24 21.04 6.54 -8.01
CA ILE A 24 22.02 7.54 -7.62
C ILE A 24 21.83 7.94 -6.15
N PRO A 25 22.93 8.07 -5.40
CA PRO A 25 22.93 8.69 -4.08
C PRO A 25 22.43 10.15 -4.15
N PRO A 26 21.66 10.65 -3.17
CA PRO A 26 21.19 12.04 -3.15
C PRO A 26 22.33 13.07 -3.27
N ALA A 27 23.49 12.79 -2.68
CA ALA A 27 24.67 13.66 -2.75
C ALA A 27 25.26 13.83 -4.17
N LEU A 28 24.92 12.93 -5.10
CA LEU A 28 25.36 13.04 -6.50
C LEU A 28 24.32 13.72 -7.39
N LEU A 29 23.13 14.04 -6.86
CA LEU A 29 22.04 14.66 -7.63
C LEU A 29 22.42 16.07 -8.10
N GLU A 30 23.03 16.87 -7.22
CA GLU A 30 23.49 18.22 -7.57
C GLU A 30 24.54 18.19 -8.68
N LYS A 31 25.47 17.23 -8.61
CA LYS A 31 26.55 17.08 -9.61
C LYS A 31 26.04 16.58 -10.97
N LEU A 32 24.87 15.96 -11.00
CA LEU A 32 24.25 15.41 -12.21
C LEU A 32 23.04 16.23 -12.66
N GLN A 33 22.85 17.46 -12.13
CA GLN A 33 21.81 18.36 -12.59
C GLN A 33 21.90 18.57 -14.11
N GLY A 34 20.76 18.47 -14.79
CA GLY A 34 20.68 18.55 -16.26
C GLY A 34 21.04 17.26 -17.01
N LYS A 35 21.69 16.28 -16.35
CA LYS A 35 22.01 14.96 -16.93
C LYS A 35 21.06 13.85 -16.50
N VAL A 36 20.47 14.02 -15.33
CA VAL A 36 19.48 13.09 -14.77
C VAL A 36 18.27 13.85 -14.24
N THR A 37 17.09 13.27 -14.42
CA THR A 37 15.85 13.71 -13.76
C THR A 37 15.55 12.74 -12.62
N PRO A 38 15.46 13.22 -11.36
CA PRO A 38 15.06 12.37 -10.24
C PRO A 38 13.68 11.79 -10.53
N LEU A 39 13.57 10.47 -10.49
CA LEU A 39 12.26 9.85 -10.42
C LEU A 39 11.81 10.06 -8.97
N SER A 40 10.80 10.90 -8.78
CA SER A 40 10.16 11.05 -7.48
C SER A 40 9.77 9.65 -7.01
N GLN A 41 10.16 9.29 -5.78
CA GLN A 41 9.73 8.01 -5.24
C GLN A 41 8.20 8.01 -5.16
N PRO A 42 7.56 6.84 -5.38
CA PRO A 42 6.16 6.72 -5.08
C PRO A 42 5.93 7.07 -3.61
N GLU A 43 4.99 7.98 -3.36
CA GLU A 43 4.73 8.50 -2.03
C GLU A 43 3.23 8.70 -1.85
N ALA A 44 2.72 8.38 -0.65
CA ALA A 44 1.38 8.70 -0.22
C ALA A 44 1.45 9.66 0.98
N TRP A 45 0.58 10.65 1.03
CA TRP A 45 0.46 11.56 2.17
C TRP A 45 -0.98 12.01 2.37
N LEU A 46 -1.29 12.45 3.58
CA LEU A 46 -2.56 13.09 3.90
C LEU A 46 -2.43 14.62 3.78
N THR A 47 -3.41 15.26 3.17
CA THR A 47 -3.56 16.71 3.23
C THR A 47 -4.01 17.15 4.62
N LYS A 48 -3.98 18.46 4.88
CA LYS A 48 -4.53 19.04 6.12
C LYS A 48 -6.04 18.79 6.28
N THR A 49 -6.74 18.47 5.19
CA THR A 49 -8.17 18.16 5.15
C THR A 49 -8.45 16.65 5.32
N GLY A 50 -7.41 15.81 5.42
CA GLY A 50 -7.56 14.36 5.57
C GLY A 50 -7.69 13.59 4.25
N GLU A 51 -7.45 14.25 3.12
CA GLU A 51 -7.51 13.60 1.80
C GLU A 51 -6.21 12.87 1.49
N LEU A 52 -6.32 11.64 0.99
CA LEU A 52 -5.17 10.86 0.54
C LEU A 52 -4.71 11.32 -0.83
N HIS A 53 -3.46 11.76 -0.89
CA HIS A 53 -2.79 12.08 -2.14
C HIS A 53 -1.66 11.10 -2.39
N THR A 54 -1.46 10.75 -3.66
CA THR A 54 -0.37 9.86 -4.08
C THR A 54 0.43 10.48 -5.21
N ARG A 55 1.74 10.30 -5.20
CA ARG A 55 2.64 10.56 -6.32
C ARG A 55 3.15 9.23 -6.84
N GLY A 56 2.96 8.95 -8.13
CA GLY A 56 3.34 7.67 -8.73
C GLY A 56 2.49 6.49 -8.25
N VAL A 57 2.89 5.26 -8.62
CA VAL A 57 2.23 4.02 -8.20
C VAL A 57 2.87 3.54 -6.90
N VAL A 58 2.17 3.70 -5.78
CA VAL A 58 2.62 3.25 -4.46
C VAL A 58 2.45 1.73 -4.37
N PRO A 59 3.53 0.95 -4.16
CA PRO A 59 3.47 -0.52 -4.22
C PRO A 59 2.54 -1.17 -3.18
N ASP A 60 2.45 -0.57 -1.99
CA ASP A 60 1.55 -1.00 -0.92
C ASP A 60 0.84 0.22 -0.34
N LEU A 61 -0.18 0.69 -1.07
CA LEU A 61 -0.95 1.86 -0.65
C LEU A 61 -1.78 1.56 0.61
N VAL A 62 -2.19 0.31 0.82
CA VAL A 62 -2.95 -0.13 1.99
C VAL A 62 -2.12 0.02 3.27
N ALA A 63 -0.88 -0.49 3.29
CA ALA A 63 0.04 -0.26 4.41
C ALA A 63 0.36 1.23 4.60
N SER A 64 0.49 1.98 3.50
CA SER A 64 0.74 3.43 3.55
C SER A 64 -0.41 4.19 4.21
N ILE A 65 -1.66 3.85 3.87
CA ILE A 65 -2.86 4.45 4.48
C ILE A 65 -2.86 4.19 5.99
N VAL A 66 -2.65 2.94 6.42
CA VAL A 66 -2.60 2.58 7.84
C VAL A 66 -1.48 3.33 8.57
N GLY A 67 -0.29 3.44 7.97
CA GLY A 67 0.81 4.21 8.54
C GLY A 67 0.51 5.70 8.68
N LEU A 68 -0.20 6.31 7.73
CA LEU A 68 -0.54 7.74 7.73
C LEU A 68 -1.65 8.11 8.72
N THR A 69 -2.52 7.14 9.01
CA THR A 69 -3.74 7.35 9.80
C THR A 69 -3.62 6.84 11.24
N PHE A 70 -2.56 6.09 11.57
CA PHE A 70 -2.29 5.55 12.90
C PHE A 70 -3.52 4.83 13.47
N ASP A 71 -4.06 5.29 14.61
CA ASP A 71 -5.19 4.64 15.29
C ASP A 71 -6.56 5.18 14.84
N ASN A 72 -6.61 6.07 13.83
CA ASN A 72 -7.87 6.64 13.35
C ASN A 72 -8.61 5.67 12.41
N LEU A 73 -9.17 4.60 12.99
CA LEU A 73 -9.91 3.55 12.29
C LEU A 73 -11.01 4.08 11.34
N PRO A 74 -11.83 5.08 11.70
CA PRO A 74 -12.80 5.66 10.77
C PRO A 74 -12.16 6.23 9.50
N LEU A 75 -11.06 6.97 9.64
CA LEU A 75 -10.34 7.53 8.49
C LEU A 75 -9.64 6.43 7.66
N GLN A 76 -9.09 5.40 8.31
CA GLN A 76 -8.54 4.25 7.58
C GLN A 76 -9.61 3.61 6.69
N ARG A 77 -10.80 3.38 7.25
CA ARG A 77 -11.92 2.74 6.56
C ARG A 77 -12.34 3.56 5.35
N GLU A 78 -12.48 4.88 5.51
CA GLU A 78 -12.85 5.77 4.42
C GLU A 78 -11.83 5.73 3.28
N LEU A 79 -10.54 5.87 3.60
CA LEU A 79 -9.48 5.91 2.59
C LEU A 79 -9.28 4.56 1.89
N LEU A 80 -9.35 3.45 2.63
CA LEU A 80 -9.26 2.10 2.06
C LEU A 80 -10.45 1.78 1.15
N THR A 81 -11.66 2.20 1.55
CA THR A 81 -12.86 2.07 0.72
C THR A 81 -12.72 2.84 -0.58
N ARG A 82 -12.37 4.13 -0.50
CA ARG A 82 -12.13 4.98 -1.69
C ARG A 82 -11.04 4.42 -2.59
N HIS A 83 -9.98 3.86 -2.01
CA HIS A 83 -8.91 3.21 -2.78
C HIS A 83 -9.44 2.01 -3.58
N CYS A 84 -10.20 1.13 -2.93
CA CYS A 84 -10.80 -0.03 -3.60
C CYS A 84 -11.75 0.43 -4.72
N GLU A 85 -12.62 1.40 -4.47
CA GLU A 85 -13.55 1.93 -5.47
C GLU A 85 -12.84 2.54 -6.69
N ALA A 86 -11.73 3.24 -6.48
CA ALA A 86 -11.00 3.94 -7.53
C ALA A 86 -10.13 3.01 -8.41
N TYR A 87 -9.56 1.95 -7.84
CA TYR A 87 -8.59 1.10 -8.55
C TYR A 87 -9.22 -0.17 -9.15
N ASP A 88 -10.07 -0.86 -8.39
CA ASP A 88 -10.78 -2.05 -8.85
C ASP A 88 -11.92 -2.37 -7.88
N ARG A 89 -13.16 -2.26 -8.36
CA ARG A 89 -14.38 -2.55 -7.58
C ARG A 89 -14.38 -3.95 -6.95
N HIS A 90 -13.63 -4.90 -7.52
CA HIS A 90 -13.51 -6.27 -7.01
C HIS A 90 -12.32 -6.45 -6.04
N HIS A 91 -11.48 -5.44 -5.87
CA HIS A 91 -10.31 -5.51 -4.99
C HIS A 91 -10.71 -5.76 -3.54
N ILE A 92 -11.78 -5.12 -3.09
CA ILE A 92 -12.29 -5.32 -1.73
C ILE A 92 -12.81 -6.74 -1.53
N GLU A 93 -13.51 -7.31 -2.52
CA GLU A 93 -13.97 -8.71 -2.51
C GLU A 93 -12.78 -9.69 -2.43
N HIS A 94 -11.70 -9.41 -3.17
CA HIS A 94 -10.48 -10.20 -3.12
C HIS A 94 -9.81 -10.13 -1.74
N LEU A 95 -9.70 -8.93 -1.17
CA LEU A 95 -9.17 -8.73 0.19
C LEU A 95 -10.01 -9.48 1.23
N TRP A 96 -11.34 -9.47 1.09
CA TRP A 96 -12.24 -10.22 1.95
C TRP A 96 -12.03 -11.74 1.85
N ALA A 97 -11.84 -12.26 0.63
CA ALA A 97 -11.55 -13.67 0.40
C ALA A 97 -10.20 -14.08 1.03
N GLN A 98 -9.14 -13.29 0.81
CA GLN A 98 -7.83 -13.53 1.42
C GLN A 98 -7.88 -13.50 2.95
N TRP A 99 -8.65 -12.58 3.52
CA TRP A 99 -8.87 -12.55 4.95
C TRP A 99 -9.55 -13.86 5.41
N ALA A 100 -10.62 -14.30 4.74
CA ALA A 100 -11.35 -15.51 5.12
C ALA A 100 -10.49 -16.77 5.07
N GLU A 101 -9.70 -16.90 4.01
CA GLU A 101 -8.73 -17.99 3.86
C GLU A 101 -7.69 -17.97 4.99
N ARG A 102 -7.05 -16.82 5.26
CA ARG A 102 -6.04 -16.70 6.32
C ARG A 102 -6.59 -16.98 7.72
N ALA A 103 -7.80 -16.49 8.01
CA ALA A 103 -8.47 -16.77 9.27
C ALA A 103 -8.79 -18.27 9.39
N ALA A 104 -9.25 -18.92 8.32
CA ALA A 104 -9.50 -20.36 8.32
C ALA A 104 -8.21 -21.19 8.53
N ILE A 105 -7.11 -20.82 7.87
CA ILE A 105 -5.80 -21.46 8.08
C ILE A 105 -5.36 -21.30 9.55
N MET A 106 -5.48 -20.10 10.12
CA MET A 106 -5.09 -19.85 11.52
C MET A 106 -5.98 -20.59 12.54
N GLU A 107 -7.25 -20.79 12.23
CA GLU A 107 -8.19 -21.57 13.04
C GLU A 107 -7.91 -23.07 12.95
N CYS A 108 -7.81 -23.61 11.73
CA CYS A 108 -7.66 -25.05 11.49
C CYS A 108 -6.25 -25.56 11.78
N ASP A 109 -5.22 -24.85 11.32
CA ASP A 109 -3.82 -25.30 11.42
C ASP A 109 -3.09 -24.66 12.61
N GLY A 110 -3.50 -23.44 12.98
CA GLY A 110 -2.90 -22.70 14.09
C GLY A 110 -3.55 -22.94 15.46
N GLY A 111 -4.71 -23.62 15.50
CA GLY A 111 -5.47 -23.88 16.73
C GLY A 111 -5.99 -22.63 17.42
N LEU A 112 -6.04 -21.49 16.72
CA LEU A 112 -6.55 -20.23 17.26
C LEU A 112 -8.07 -20.26 17.33
N SER A 113 -8.64 -19.55 18.31
CA SER A 113 -10.07 -19.28 18.29
C SER A 113 -10.42 -18.48 17.04
N ARG A 114 -11.65 -18.65 16.51
CA ARG A 114 -12.11 -17.90 15.34
C ARG A 114 -11.91 -16.39 15.49
N HIS A 115 -12.17 -15.86 16.67
CA HIS A 115 -12.03 -14.43 16.96
C HIS A 115 -10.57 -13.97 16.84
N GLU A 116 -9.63 -14.70 17.44
CA GLU A 116 -8.20 -14.39 17.34
C GLU A 116 -7.66 -14.59 15.92
N ALA A 117 -8.14 -15.61 15.22
CA ALA A 117 -7.75 -15.87 13.83
C ALA A 117 -8.20 -14.74 12.89
N GLU A 118 -9.44 -14.23 13.05
CA GLU A 118 -9.93 -13.08 12.29
C GLU A 118 -9.16 -11.81 12.64
N TYR A 119 -8.89 -11.55 13.92
CA TYR A 119 -8.11 -10.40 14.37
C TYR A 119 -6.70 -10.40 13.75
N ARG A 120 -5.99 -11.54 13.84
CA ARG A 120 -4.65 -11.67 13.27
C ARG A 120 -4.63 -11.64 11.74
N ALA A 121 -5.68 -12.16 11.08
CA ALA A 121 -5.81 -12.04 9.63
C ALA A 121 -6.02 -10.57 9.20
N ALA A 122 -6.84 -9.83 9.93
CA ALA A 122 -7.07 -8.40 9.72
C ALA A 122 -5.78 -7.60 9.89
N GLU A 123 -5.04 -7.85 10.96
CA GLU A 123 -3.76 -7.20 11.25
C GLU A 123 -2.75 -7.42 10.13
N ARG A 124 -2.61 -8.67 9.66
CA ARG A 124 -1.69 -9.04 8.56
C ARG A 124 -2.08 -8.49 7.18
N LEU A 125 -3.33 -8.07 7.02
CA LEU A 125 -3.82 -7.47 5.78
C LEU A 125 -3.99 -5.95 5.90
N HIS A 126 -3.69 -5.36 7.07
CA HIS A 126 -3.94 -3.95 7.36
C HIS A 126 -5.43 -3.55 7.21
N LEU A 127 -6.34 -4.44 7.63
CA LEU A 127 -7.79 -4.29 7.50
C LEU A 127 -8.52 -4.27 8.86
N LEU A 128 -7.83 -3.97 9.95
CA LEU A 128 -8.43 -3.87 11.29
C LEU A 128 -9.62 -2.90 11.32
N ALA A 129 -9.58 -1.84 10.50
CA ALA A 129 -10.67 -0.90 10.35
C ALA A 129 -12.00 -1.53 9.90
N PHE A 130 -11.99 -2.75 9.35
CA PHE A 130 -13.18 -3.45 8.83
C PHE A 130 -13.62 -4.63 9.71
N LEU A 131 -13.02 -4.82 10.90
CA LEU A 131 -13.29 -5.97 11.76
C LEU A 131 -14.77 -6.08 12.17
N GLU A 132 -15.39 -4.93 12.49
CA GLU A 132 -16.80 -4.85 12.90
C GLU A 132 -17.76 -5.15 11.74
N ASP A 133 -17.49 -4.60 10.56
CA ASP A 133 -18.30 -4.82 9.35
C ASP A 133 -18.33 -6.31 8.99
N ARG A 134 -17.21 -7.00 9.22
CA ARG A 134 -17.09 -8.44 9.00
C ARG A 134 -17.83 -9.28 10.05
N ALA A 135 -17.79 -8.86 11.31
CA ALA A 135 -18.59 -9.47 12.36
C ALA A 135 -20.10 -9.31 12.09
N ALA A 136 -20.50 -8.14 11.58
CA ALA A 136 -21.88 -7.83 11.20
C ALA A 136 -22.34 -8.63 9.96
N ALA A 137 -21.55 -8.67 8.88
CA ALA A 137 -21.86 -9.42 7.65
C ALA A 137 -22.07 -10.93 7.91
N ARG A 138 -21.29 -11.51 8.82
CA ARG A 138 -21.49 -12.92 9.25
C ARG A 138 -22.77 -13.12 10.06
N SER A 139 -23.11 -12.16 10.90
CA SER A 139 -24.30 -12.25 11.76
C SER A 139 -25.59 -12.07 10.95
N GLY A 140 -25.55 -11.26 9.89
CA GLY A 140 -26.65 -11.11 8.93
C GLY A 140 -26.93 -12.34 8.07
N ASN A 141 -25.96 -13.25 7.90
CA ASN A 141 -26.11 -14.46 7.08
C ASN A 141 -26.72 -15.66 7.85
N ARG A 142 -27.28 -15.45 9.05
CA ARG A 142 -28.05 -16.44 9.83
C ARG A 142 -29.56 -16.15 9.85
N GLY A 143 -30.09 -15.52 8.80
CA GLY A 143 -31.51 -15.20 8.67
C GLY A 143 -31.96 -15.24 7.22
N GLY A 144 -32.07 -16.45 6.66
CA GLY A 144 -32.65 -16.74 5.35
C GLY A 144 -33.18 -18.16 5.35
#